data_AF-A0A8I6AXG8-F1
#
_entry.id   AF-A0A8I6AXG8-F1
#
_cell.length_a   1.000
_cell.length_b   1.000
_cell.length_c   1.000
_cell.angle_alpha   90.00
_cell.angle_beta   90.00
_cell.angle_gamma   90.00
#
_symmetry.space_group_name_H-M   'P 1'
#
loop_
_entity.id
_entity.type
_entity.pdbx_description
1 polymer ?
#
loop_
_entity_poly.entity_id
_entity_poly.type
_entity_poly.pdbx_seq_one_letter_code
_entity_poly.pdbx_strand_id
1 'polypeptide(L)' 'MSFFPELYFNVDNGYLEGLVRGLKAGVLSQADYLNLVQCETLEGSVLSQLPWSMTSLYEETLVAKDQKAGMDH' A
#
# COMPACT_ATOMS: atom_id res chain seq x y z
N MET A 1 31.44 -2.64 28.62
CA MET A 1 30.33 -3.14 27.79
C MET A 1 29.69 -4.32 28.51
N SER A 2 28.35 -4.37 28.54
CA SER A 2 27.60 -5.45 29.21
C SER A 2 27.80 -6.77 28.47
N PHE A 3 27.84 -7.89 29.20
CA PHE A 3 28.15 -9.22 28.65
C PHE A 3 27.01 -9.81 27.80
N PHE A 4 25.79 -9.25 27.92
CA PHE A 4 24.59 -9.64 27.15
C PHE A 4 23.83 -8.39 26.68
N PRO A 5 24.25 -7.75 25.57
CA PRO A 5 23.63 -6.53 25.06
C PRO A 5 22.19 -6.72 24.56
N GLU A 6 21.79 -7.95 24.22
CA GLU A 6 20.47 -8.27 23.68
C GLU A 6 19.34 -8.07 24.71
N LEU A 7 19.66 -8.20 26.01
CA LEU A 7 18.70 -8.07 27.11
C LEU A 7 18.12 -6.65 27.24
N TYR A 8 18.87 -5.63 26.81
CA TYR A 8 18.47 -4.23 26.89
C TYR A 8 18.14 -3.63 25.51
N PHE A 9 18.44 -4.36 24.42
CA PHE A 9 18.29 -3.87 23.06
C PHE A 9 16.89 -3.33 22.76
N ASN A 10 15.84 -4.07 23.12
CA ASN A 10 14.46 -3.67 22.85
C ASN A 10 14.01 -2.46 23.68
N VAL A 11 14.59 -2.23 24.85
CA VAL A 11 14.28 -1.08 25.71
C VAL A 11 14.73 0.21 25.03
N ASP A 12 15.96 0.22 24.51
CA ASP A 12 16.54 1.42 23.92
C ASP A 12 16.20 1.58 22.42
N ASN A 13 16.01 0.46 21.69
CA ASN A 13 15.96 0.47 20.22
C ASN A 13 14.70 -0.16 19.63
N GLY A 14 13.82 -0.78 20.43
CA GLY A 14 12.68 -1.56 19.91
C GLY A 14 11.72 -0.74 19.04
N TYR A 15 11.43 0.50 19.45
CA TYR A 15 10.59 1.41 18.64
C TYR A 15 11.23 1.74 17.29
N LEU A 16 12.51 2.08 17.28
CA LEU A 16 13.24 2.43 16.06
C LEU A 16 13.41 1.23 15.14
N GLU A 17 13.66 0.04 15.71
CA GLU A 17 13.75 -1.22 14.97
C GLU A 17 12.42 -1.54 14.28
N GLY A 18 11.31 -1.46 15.01
CA GLY A 18 9.97 -1.66 14.47
C GLY A 18 9.62 -0.65 13.38
N LEU A 19 9.93 0.63 13.60
CA LEU A 19 9.69 1.70 12.62
C LEU A 19 10.50 1.48 11.33
N VAL A 20 11.80 1.22 11.45
CA VAL A 20 12.67 0.97 10.29
C VAL A 20 12.22 -0.27 9.53
N ARG A 21 11.81 -1.34 10.22
CA ARG A 21 11.27 -2.54 9.57
C ARG A 21 9.94 -2.28 8.86
N GLY A 22 9.05 -1.50 9.48
CA GLY A 22 7.80 -1.09 8.85
C GLY A 22 8.02 -0.27 7.58
N LEU A 23 8.91 0.73 7.63
CA LEU A 23 9.27 1.53 6.45
C LEU A 23 9.93 0.68 5.35
N LYS A 24 10.86 -0.20 5.74
CA LYS A 24 11.51 -1.13 4.80
C LYS A 24 10.51 -2.06 4.13
N ALA A 25 9.51 -2.55 4.86
CA ALA A 25 8.47 -3.42 4.32
C ALA A 25 7.56 -2.71 3.30
N GLY A 26 7.46 -1.38 3.38
CA GLY A 26 6.73 -0.56 2.39
C GLY A 26 7.55 -0.18 1.15
N VAL A 27 8.83 -0.56 1.07
CA VAL A 27 9.65 -0.31 -0.13
C VAL A 27 9.21 -1.25 -1.25
N LEU A 28 9.03 -0.70 -2.45
CA LEU A 28 8.61 -1.46 -3.63
C LEU A 28 9.57 -2.62 -3.91
N SER A 29 8.99 -3.80 -4.09
CA SER A 29 9.71 -4.99 -4.53
C SER A 29 9.93 -4.97 -6.05
N GLN A 30 10.79 -5.87 -6.53
CA GLN A 30 11.01 -6.05 -7.96
C GLN A 30 9.72 -6.38 -8.72
N ALA A 31 8.80 -7.14 -8.11
CA ALA A 31 7.52 -7.46 -8.71
C ALA A 31 6.62 -6.22 -8.84
N ASP A 32 6.62 -5.35 -7.82
CA ASP A 32 5.86 -4.10 -7.85
C ASP A 32 6.34 -3.18 -8.98
N TYR A 33 7.66 -3.08 -9.19
CA TYR A 33 8.20 -2.33 -10.32
C TYR A 33 7.79 -2.91 -11.68
N LEU A 34 7.74 -4.23 -11.82
CA LEU A 34 7.27 -4.87 -13.06
C LEU A 34 5.79 -4.56 -13.30
N ASN A 35 4.97 -4.53 -12.25
CA ASN A 35 3.57 -4.17 -12.36
C ASN A 35 3.39 -2.70 -12.78
N LEU A 36 4.18 -1.78 -12.19
CA LEU A 36 4.11 -0.35 -12.50
C LEU A 36 4.45 -0.04 -13.97
N VAL A 37 5.43 -0.72 -14.55
CA VAL A 37 5.83 -0.51 -15.97
C VAL A 37 4.76 -1.00 -16.95
N GLN A 38 3.88 -1.91 -16.53
CA GLN A 38 2.79 -2.44 -17.36
C GLN A 38 1.53 -1.57 -17.33
N CYS A 39 1.45 -0.58 -16.45
CA CYS A 39 0.28 0.30 -16.39
C CYS A 39 0.34 1.36 -17.50
N GLU A 40 -0.70 1.40 -18.34
CA GLU A 40 -0.83 2.39 -19.42
C GLU A 40 -1.42 3.72 -18.92
N THR A 41 -2.10 3.72 -17.77
CA THR A 41 -2.73 4.90 -17.15
C THR A 41 -2.38 5.02 -15.67
N LEU A 42 -2.34 6.26 -15.16
CA LEU A 42 -2.08 6.56 -13.74
C LEU A 42 -3.13 5.93 -12.81
N GLU A 43 -4.39 5.79 -13.26
CA GLU A 43 -5.45 5.18 -12.47
C GLU A 43 -5.22 3.69 -12.23
N GLY A 44 -4.76 2.94 -13.25
CA GLY A 44 -4.48 1.50 -13.12
C GLY A 44 -3.36 1.17 -12.12
N SER A 45 -2.33 2.02 -12.04
CA SER A 45 -1.25 1.84 -11.05
C SER A 45 -1.72 2.05 -9.62
N VAL A 46 -2.64 2.98 -9.37
CA VAL A 46 -3.15 3.26 -8.02
C VAL A 46 -4.13 2.17 -7.60
N LEU A 47 -5.02 1.78 -8.52
CA LEU A 47 -6.09 0.81 -8.29
C LEU A 47 -5.56 -0.58 -7.89
N SER A 48 -4.55 -1.05 -8.63
CA SER A 48 -3.96 -2.38 -8.44
C SER A 48 -3.22 -2.53 -7.11
N GLN A 49 -2.89 -1.42 -6.45
CA GLN A 49 -2.24 -1.40 -5.14
C GLN A 49 -3.24 -1.29 -3.98
N LEU A 50 -4.52 -1.08 -4.26
CA LEU A 50 -5.55 -1.00 -3.22
C LEU A 50 -5.99 -2.41 -2.77
N PRO A 51 -6.39 -2.57 -1.49
CA PRO A 51 -7.03 -3.80 -1.05
C PRO A 51 -8.27 -4.11 -1.90
N TRP A 52 -8.53 -5.40 -2.17
CA TRP A 52 -9.70 -5.85 -2.95
C TRP A 52 -11.04 -5.29 -2.45
N SER A 53 -11.17 -5.05 -1.13
CA SER A 53 -12.36 -4.41 -0.56
C SER A 53 -12.53 -2.96 -1.03
N MET A 54 -11.43 -2.21 -1.14
CA MET A 54 -11.43 -0.85 -1.65
C MET A 54 -11.54 -0.81 -3.17
N THR A 55 -11.10 -1.90 -3.81
CA THR A 55 -11.21 -2.13 -5.26
C THR A 55 -12.68 -2.29 -5.67
N SER A 56 -13.40 -3.20 -5.02
CA SER A 56 -14.85 -3.39 -5.26
C SER A 56 -15.66 -2.10 -5.09
N LEU A 57 -15.32 -1.28 -4.10
CA LEU A 57 -16.03 -0.03 -3.82
C LEU A 57 -15.83 1.03 -4.90
N TYR A 58 -14.64 1.16 -5.52
CA TYR A 58 -14.49 2.12 -6.62
C TYR A 58 -15.38 1.72 -7.80
N GLU A 59 -15.46 0.42 -8.09
CA GLU A 59 -16.15 -0.14 -9.24
C GLU A 59 -17.66 0.13 -9.11
N GLU A 60 -18.20 -0.12 -7.91
CA GLU A 60 -19.58 0.22 -7.56
C GLU A 60 -19.85 1.73 -7.67
N THR A 61 -18.93 2.59 -7.23
CA THR A 61 -19.11 4.04 -7.32
C THR A 61 -18.99 4.60 -8.76
N LEU A 62 -18.17 3.99 -9.61
CA LEU A 62 -18.06 4.37 -11.03
C LEU A 62 -19.35 3.99 -11.78
N VAL A 63 -19.82 2.76 -11.58
CA VAL A 63 -21.11 2.30 -12.14
C VAL A 63 -22.26 3.21 -11.68
N ALA A 64 -22.28 3.59 -10.39
CA ALA A 64 -23.30 4.51 -9.87
C ALA A 64 -23.22 5.93 -10.48
N LYS A 65 -22.02 6.42 -10.84
CA LYS A 65 -21.85 7.73 -11.50
C LYS A 65 -22.31 7.72 -12.95
N ASP A 66 -22.00 6.66 -13.71
CA ASP A 66 -22.45 6.53 -15.10
C ASP A 66 -23.97 6.42 -15.19
N GLN A 67 -24.59 5.73 -14.23
CA GLN A 67 -26.04 5.58 -14.19
C GLN A 67 -26.77 6.86 -13.80
N LYS A 68 -26.12 7.74 -13.03
CA LYS A 68 -26.61 9.10 -12.72
C LYS A 68 -26.54 9.98 -13.98
N ALA A 69 -25.40 10.00 -14.68
CA ALA A 69 -25.21 10.81 -15.88
C ALA A 69 -26.21 10.48 -17.02
N GLY A 70 -26.69 9.23 -17.11
CA GLY A 70 -27.74 8.83 -18.06
C GLY A 70 -29.18 9.22 -17.67
N MET A 71 -29.43 9.64 -16.42
CA MET A 71 -30.74 10.11 -15.95
C MET A 71 -30.88 11.64 -15.94
N ASP A 72 -29.78 12.35 -16.20
CA ASP A 72 -29.72 13.82 -16.19
C ASP A 72 -30.07 14.43 -17.56
N HIS A 73 -30.63 13.64 -18.48
CA HIS A 73 -30.93 14.03 -19.86
C HIS A 73 -32.44 13.96 -20.20
#